data_AF-A0A0X3S161-F1
#
_entry.id   AF-A0A0X3S161-F1
#
_cell.length_a   1.000
_cell.length_b   1.000
_cell.length_c   1.000
_cell.angle_alpha   90.00
_cell.angle_beta   90.00
_cell.angle_gamma   90.00
#
_symmetry.space_group_name_H-M   'P 1'
#
loop_
_entity.id
_entity.type
_entity.pdbx_description
1 polymer ?
#
loop_
_entity_poly.entity_id
_entity_poly.type
_entity_poly.pdbx_seq_one_letter_code
_entity_poly.pdbx_strand_id
1 'polypeptide(L)'
;MSSAAGSPHGFVSVRRGYRPDQVDAYTAALSQDRDAAWERAARLTVLAKEMEGDLERLRETVSQLDPQTYEALGDRARRLFDMAREEAGALRDEARRESQELVAGAEEAAGRMRQAAEDHAGEVRADAEERVRTRMLAARAEADDMRIQARREVKEGRGEALAALREVRQRTETLLAEQEREHAERQEGEERAVAARAAALDAAEAERVAGVEAVLSQAKQAFGEAEESARQIQRDARARAAEIIADARLREERIARETERVLREHGEQWDCVQAQMDHVRNSLAMLTGRAVAE
;
A
#
# COMPACT_ATOMS: atom_id res chain seq x y z
N MET A 1 51.24 -37.59 -32.61
CA MET A 1 49.82 -37.94 -32.78
C MET A 1 49.44 -38.99 -31.76
N SER A 2 48.92 -38.59 -30.60
CA SER A 2 48.11 -39.47 -29.76
C SER A 2 47.16 -38.60 -28.96
N SER A 3 45.89 -38.71 -29.36
CA SER A 3 44.76 -37.97 -28.82
C SER A 3 44.36 -38.57 -27.47
N ALA A 4 44.34 -37.75 -26.42
CA ALA A 4 43.57 -38.08 -25.23
C ALA A 4 42.12 -37.60 -25.45
N ALA A 5 41.20 -38.55 -25.55
CA ALA A 5 39.76 -38.29 -25.60
C ALA A 5 39.30 -37.74 -24.23
N GLY A 6 38.85 -36.48 -24.20
CA GLY A 6 38.23 -35.86 -23.03
C GLY A 6 36.74 -36.19 -22.94
N SER A 7 36.31 -36.64 -21.75
CA SER A 7 34.92 -36.97 -21.39
C SER A 7 33.93 -35.81 -21.65
N PRO A 8 32.65 -36.06 -22.01
CA PRO A 8 31.68 -35.02 -22.41
C PRO A 8 31.19 -34.12 -21.26
N HIS A 9 31.62 -34.39 -20.03
CA HIS A 9 31.26 -33.61 -18.83
C HIS A 9 32.49 -33.19 -18.01
N GLY A 10 33.62 -32.92 -18.67
CA GLY A 10 34.79 -32.31 -18.03
C GLY A 10 34.67 -30.79 -18.02
N PHE A 11 34.53 -30.19 -16.84
CA PHE A 11 34.66 -28.74 -16.68
C PHE A 11 35.95 -28.26 -17.34
N VAL A 12 35.85 -27.32 -18.28
CA VAL A 12 37.03 -26.62 -18.81
C VAL A 12 37.62 -25.83 -17.66
N SER A 13 38.66 -26.36 -17.03
CA SER A 13 39.38 -25.66 -15.98
C SER A 13 40.15 -24.51 -16.60
N VAL A 14 39.51 -23.36 -16.78
CA VAL A 14 40.22 -22.11 -17.04
C VAL A 14 40.87 -21.67 -15.73
N ARG A 15 41.92 -22.38 -15.31
CA ARG A 15 42.78 -21.94 -14.21
C ARG A 15 43.72 -20.89 -14.79
N ARG A 16 43.49 -19.60 -14.46
CA ARG A 16 44.60 -18.62 -14.43
C ARG A 16 45.55 -19.07 -13.32
N GLY A 17 46.53 -19.88 -13.70
CA GLY A 17 47.47 -20.58 -12.84
C GLY A 17 48.40 -21.43 -13.69
N TYR A 18 49.51 -21.89 -13.10
CA TYR A 18 50.57 -22.67 -13.73
C TYR A 18 50.06 -23.72 -14.75
N ARG A 19 50.81 -23.93 -15.85
CA ARG A 19 50.49 -24.97 -16.83
C ARG A 19 50.80 -26.33 -16.21
N PRO A 20 49.79 -27.21 -15.98
CA PRO A 20 50.01 -28.50 -15.33
C PRO A 20 51.09 -29.32 -16.03
N ASP A 21 51.03 -29.40 -17.37
CA ASP A 21 52.02 -30.11 -18.18
C ASP A 21 53.47 -29.64 -17.95
N GLN A 22 53.69 -28.36 -17.65
CA GLN A 22 55.03 -27.82 -17.36
C GLN A 22 55.50 -28.22 -15.97
N VAL A 23 54.59 -28.24 -14.98
CA VAL A 23 54.89 -28.68 -13.62
C VAL A 23 55.15 -30.19 -13.59
N ASP A 24 54.34 -30.96 -14.30
CA ASP A 24 54.48 -32.41 -14.42
C ASP A 24 55.80 -32.76 -15.13
N ALA A 25 56.14 -32.06 -16.22
CA ALA A 25 57.43 -32.26 -16.89
C ALA A 25 58.63 -31.91 -16.00
N TYR A 26 58.55 -30.81 -15.24
CA TYR A 26 59.62 -30.39 -14.35
C TYR A 26 59.79 -31.34 -13.15
N THR A 27 58.69 -31.78 -12.53
CA THR A 27 58.71 -32.74 -11.42
C THR A 27 59.17 -34.13 -11.87
N ALA A 28 58.81 -34.55 -13.09
CA ALA A 28 59.31 -35.77 -13.69
C ALA A 28 60.84 -35.71 -13.91
N ALA A 29 61.36 -34.58 -14.43
CA ALA A 29 62.80 -34.39 -14.60
C ALA A 29 63.54 -34.45 -13.25
N LEU A 30 63.06 -33.74 -12.22
CA LEU A 30 63.64 -33.82 -10.88
C LEU A 30 63.61 -35.23 -10.29
N SER A 31 62.52 -35.97 -10.53
CA SER A 31 62.40 -37.36 -10.06
C SER A 31 63.40 -38.28 -10.76
N GLN A 32 63.60 -38.10 -12.07
CA GLN A 32 64.60 -38.84 -12.83
C GLN A 32 66.03 -38.54 -12.35
N ASP A 33 66.35 -37.27 -12.12
CA ASP A 33 67.66 -36.87 -11.60
C ASP A 33 67.93 -37.44 -10.21
N ARG A 34 66.91 -37.43 -9.33
CA ARG A 34 66.97 -38.08 -8.02
C ARG A 34 67.24 -39.58 -8.19
N ASP A 35 66.45 -40.27 -8.99
CA ASP A 35 66.56 -41.72 -9.15
C ASP A 35 67.92 -42.11 -9.74
N ALA A 36 68.43 -41.35 -10.71
CA ALA A 36 69.77 -41.52 -11.26
C ALA A 36 70.90 -41.24 -10.24
N ALA A 37 70.72 -40.28 -9.33
CA ALA A 37 71.65 -40.06 -8.23
C ALA A 37 71.64 -41.22 -7.21
N TRP A 38 70.45 -41.74 -6.89
CA TRP A 38 70.27 -42.89 -6.00
C TRP A 38 70.89 -44.17 -6.58
N GLU A 39 70.68 -44.44 -7.86
CA GLU A 39 71.31 -45.58 -8.54
C GLU A 39 72.83 -45.49 -8.52
N ARG A 40 73.39 -44.30 -8.78
CA ARG A 40 74.85 -44.08 -8.71
C ARG A 40 75.37 -44.31 -7.29
N ALA A 41 74.70 -43.79 -6.27
CA ALA A 41 75.06 -44.00 -4.87
C ALA A 41 75.04 -45.49 -4.50
N ALA A 42 74.02 -46.23 -4.94
CA ALA A 42 73.92 -47.66 -4.73
C ALA A 42 75.07 -48.43 -5.40
N ARG A 43 75.38 -48.12 -6.66
CA ARG A 43 76.51 -48.75 -7.38
C ARG A 43 77.85 -48.48 -6.70
N LEU A 44 78.10 -47.24 -6.27
CA LEU A 44 79.33 -46.88 -5.57
C LEU A 44 79.43 -47.58 -4.21
N THR A 45 78.30 -47.78 -3.53
CA THR A 45 78.27 -48.49 -2.25
C THR A 45 78.59 -49.99 -2.43
N VAL A 46 78.10 -50.61 -3.50
CA VAL A 46 78.46 -52.00 -3.84
C VAL A 46 79.95 -52.11 -4.15
N LEU A 47 80.47 -51.24 -5.01
CA LEU A 47 81.90 -51.22 -5.35
C LEU A 47 82.79 -51.02 -4.11
N ALA A 48 82.40 -50.11 -3.20
CA ALA A 48 83.12 -49.90 -1.95
C ALA A 48 83.19 -51.18 -1.11
N LYS A 49 82.07 -51.91 -0.98
CA LYS A 49 82.02 -53.20 -0.26
C LYS A 49 82.86 -54.29 -0.93
N GLU A 50 82.86 -54.36 -2.25
CA GLU A 50 83.71 -55.29 -3.01
C GLU A 50 85.19 -55.00 -2.76
N MET A 51 85.59 -53.73 -2.85
CA MET A 51 86.96 -53.29 -2.56
C MET A 51 87.37 -53.56 -1.11
N GLU A 52 86.46 -53.36 -0.14
CA GLU A 52 86.69 -53.72 1.27
C GLU A 52 86.95 -55.22 1.43
N GLY A 53 86.13 -56.07 0.80
CA GLY A 53 86.31 -57.52 0.84
C GLY A 53 87.61 -57.99 0.18
N ASP A 54 88.00 -57.39 -0.95
CA ASP A 54 89.27 -57.69 -1.61
C ASP A 54 90.47 -57.24 -0.76
N LEU A 55 90.37 -56.09 -0.07
CA LEU A 55 91.37 -55.65 0.89
C LEU A 55 91.49 -56.60 2.08
N GLU A 56 90.39 -57.14 2.60
CA GLU A 56 90.39 -58.15 3.66
C GLU A 56 91.08 -59.44 3.23
N ARG A 57 90.77 -59.97 2.04
CA ARG A 57 91.43 -61.15 1.47
C ARG A 57 92.94 -60.93 1.28
N LEU A 58 93.32 -59.77 0.78
CA LEU A 58 94.73 -59.40 0.64
C LEU A 58 95.44 -59.32 2.00
N ARG A 59 94.79 -58.73 3.01
CA ARG A 59 95.32 -58.70 4.39
C ARG A 59 95.48 -60.09 4.98
N GLU A 60 94.50 -60.97 4.80
CA GLU A 60 94.57 -62.36 5.25
C GLU A 60 95.75 -63.08 4.57
N THR A 61 95.86 -62.97 3.25
CA THR A 61 96.98 -63.55 2.47
C THR A 61 98.33 -63.05 2.98
N VAL A 62 98.45 -61.74 3.24
CA VAL A 62 99.68 -61.13 3.79
C VAL A 62 99.94 -61.61 5.23
N SER A 63 98.91 -61.81 6.05
CA SER A 63 99.05 -62.26 7.43
C SER A 63 99.56 -63.70 7.56
N GLN A 64 99.35 -64.53 6.53
CA GLN A 64 99.86 -65.91 6.45
C GLN A 64 101.34 -65.97 6.03
N LEU A 65 101.92 -64.85 5.58
CA LEU A 65 103.35 -64.76 5.27
C LEU A 65 104.13 -64.44 6.54
N ASP A 66 105.22 -65.16 6.78
CA ASP A 66 106.14 -64.83 7.88
C ASP A 66 106.67 -63.38 7.74
N PRO A 67 106.85 -62.64 8.85
CA PRO A 67 107.37 -61.28 8.81
C PRO A 67 108.71 -61.22 8.06
N GLN A 68 108.69 -60.66 6.86
CA GLN A 68 109.88 -60.53 6.03
C GLN A 68 110.74 -59.39 6.58
N THR A 69 111.76 -59.72 7.38
CA THR A 69 112.72 -58.73 7.92
C THR A 69 113.89 -58.47 6.97
N TYR A 70 114.06 -59.32 5.94
CA TYR A 70 115.16 -59.31 4.97
C TYR A 70 116.57 -59.25 5.58
N GLU A 71 116.71 -59.60 6.87
CA GLU A 71 117.99 -59.59 7.60
C GLU A 71 119.03 -60.52 6.97
N ALA A 72 118.57 -61.64 6.40
CA ALA A 72 119.40 -62.62 5.69
C ALA A 72 120.07 -62.07 4.40
N LEU A 73 119.57 -60.94 3.87
CA LEU A 73 120.12 -60.27 2.67
C LEU A 73 121.05 -59.09 3.02
N GLY A 74 121.31 -58.85 4.31
CA GLY A 74 122.24 -57.85 4.81
C GLY A 74 121.65 -56.45 5.05
N ASP A 75 122.39 -55.59 5.75
CA ASP A 75 121.92 -54.30 6.26
C ASP A 75 121.33 -53.36 5.21
N ARG A 76 121.80 -53.44 3.96
CA ARG A 76 121.30 -52.59 2.87
C ARG A 76 119.87 -52.97 2.47
N ALA A 77 119.54 -54.26 2.44
CA ALA A 77 118.21 -54.75 2.11
C ALA A 77 117.21 -54.38 3.21
N ARG A 78 117.61 -54.52 4.48
CA ARG A 78 116.81 -54.08 5.63
C ARG A 78 116.46 -52.60 5.57
N ARG A 79 117.45 -51.72 5.33
CA ARG A 79 117.20 -50.27 5.20
C ARG A 79 116.25 -49.90 4.06
N LEU A 80 116.34 -50.60 2.92
CA LEU A 80 115.42 -50.39 1.80
C LEU A 80 113.99 -50.84 2.15
N PHE A 81 113.85 -51.94 2.87
CA PHE A 81 112.55 -52.43 3.33
C PHE A 81 111.91 -51.49 4.36
N ASP A 82 112.69 -51.00 5.33
CA ASP A 82 112.20 -50.03 6.32
C ASP A 82 111.73 -48.73 5.63
N MET A 83 112.52 -48.22 4.66
CA MET A 83 112.14 -47.06 3.84
C MET A 83 110.85 -47.32 3.03
N ALA A 84 110.68 -48.51 2.45
CA ALA A 84 109.45 -48.85 1.74
C ALA A 84 108.23 -48.93 2.67
N ARG A 85 108.41 -49.35 3.93
CA ARG A 85 107.32 -49.35 4.93
C ARG A 85 106.94 -47.95 5.37
N GLU A 86 107.93 -47.08 5.57
CA GLU A 86 107.70 -45.66 5.87
C GLU A 86 106.93 -44.99 4.73
N GLU A 87 107.36 -45.18 3.49
CA GLU A 87 106.68 -44.65 2.30
C GLU A 87 105.25 -45.21 2.17
N ALA A 88 105.04 -46.51 2.37
CA ALA A 88 103.72 -47.11 2.35
C ALA A 88 102.81 -46.61 3.48
N GLY A 89 103.37 -46.25 4.64
CA GLY A 89 102.65 -45.58 5.73
C GLY A 89 102.23 -44.17 5.33
N ALA A 90 103.17 -43.37 4.83
CA ALA A 90 102.92 -42.02 4.36
C ALA A 90 101.85 -41.96 3.27
N LEU A 91 101.89 -42.87 2.29
CA LEU A 91 100.88 -42.97 1.23
C LEU A 91 99.48 -43.32 1.77
N ARG A 92 99.37 -44.16 2.80
CA ARG A 92 98.08 -44.49 3.42
C ARG A 92 97.50 -43.33 4.21
N ASP A 93 98.34 -42.63 4.96
CA ASP A 93 97.92 -41.47 5.73
C ASP A 93 97.48 -40.34 4.79
N GLU A 94 98.21 -40.14 3.69
CA GLU A 94 97.84 -39.19 2.63
C GLU A 94 96.51 -39.55 1.98
N ALA A 95 96.34 -40.80 1.52
CA ALA A 95 95.09 -41.25 0.91
C ALA A 95 93.90 -41.13 1.88
N ARG A 96 94.12 -41.36 3.19
CA ARG A 96 93.09 -41.18 4.21
C ARG A 96 92.70 -39.71 4.36
N ARG A 97 93.69 -38.81 4.36
CA ARG A 97 93.47 -37.37 4.45
C ARG A 97 92.72 -36.85 3.23
N GLU A 98 93.16 -37.21 2.02
CA GLU A 98 92.46 -36.85 0.78
C GLU A 98 91.01 -37.37 0.77
N SER A 99 90.77 -38.61 1.21
CA SER A 99 89.41 -39.14 1.31
C SER A 99 88.54 -38.36 2.30
N GLN A 100 89.10 -37.96 3.44
CA GLN A 100 88.38 -37.15 4.44
C GLN A 100 88.05 -35.75 3.90
N GLU A 101 88.99 -35.13 3.20
CA GLU A 101 88.79 -33.82 2.54
C GLU A 101 87.69 -33.90 1.46
N LEU A 102 87.67 -34.98 0.66
CA LEU A 102 86.62 -35.21 -0.34
C LEU A 102 85.24 -35.40 0.29
N VAL A 103 85.14 -36.18 1.37
CA VAL A 103 83.87 -36.40 2.08
C VAL A 103 83.37 -35.09 2.71
N ALA A 104 84.24 -34.35 3.40
CA ALA A 104 83.88 -33.06 3.97
C ALA A 104 83.39 -32.06 2.90
N GLY A 105 84.10 -31.97 1.77
CA GLY A 105 83.69 -31.13 0.64
C GLY A 105 82.34 -31.53 0.05
N ALA A 106 82.04 -32.83 -0.04
CA ALA A 106 80.76 -33.33 -0.50
C ALA A 106 79.61 -33.03 0.50
N GLU A 107 79.85 -33.18 1.80
CA GLU A 107 78.89 -32.86 2.86
C GLU A 107 78.54 -31.37 2.89
N GLU A 108 79.53 -30.49 2.76
CA GLU A 108 79.31 -29.06 2.67
C GLU A 108 78.52 -28.67 1.41
N ALA A 109 78.87 -29.24 0.25
CA ALA A 109 78.14 -28.99 -0.99
C ALA A 109 76.68 -29.46 -0.89
N ALA A 110 76.45 -30.64 -0.31
CA ALA A 110 75.10 -31.14 -0.04
C ALA A 110 74.33 -30.24 0.93
N GLY A 111 75.00 -29.73 1.97
CA GLY A 111 74.44 -28.75 2.91
C GLY A 111 74.00 -27.47 2.22
N ARG A 112 74.87 -26.87 1.40
CA ARG A 112 74.56 -25.66 0.61
C ARG A 112 73.38 -25.88 -0.34
N MET A 113 73.34 -27.04 -1.01
CA MET A 113 72.24 -27.39 -1.91
C MET A 113 70.91 -27.53 -1.17
N ARG A 114 70.90 -28.19 0.00
CA ARG A 114 69.70 -28.31 0.84
C ARG A 114 69.19 -26.95 1.30
N GLN A 115 70.08 -26.09 1.81
CA GLN A 115 69.70 -24.75 2.25
C GLN A 115 69.12 -23.92 1.10
N ALA A 116 69.77 -23.92 -0.07
CA ALA A 116 69.26 -23.20 -1.25
C ALA A 116 67.88 -23.72 -1.71
N ALA A 117 67.65 -25.03 -1.63
CA ALA A 117 66.36 -25.62 -1.95
C ALA A 117 65.27 -25.24 -0.93
N GLU A 118 65.61 -25.20 0.36
CA GLU A 118 64.72 -24.78 1.45
C GLU A 118 64.36 -23.29 1.33
N ASP A 119 65.34 -22.42 1.08
CA ASP A 119 65.14 -20.98 0.88
C ASP A 119 64.23 -20.73 -0.32
N HIS A 120 64.52 -21.37 -1.47
CA HIS A 120 63.69 -21.24 -2.65
C HIS A 120 62.25 -21.76 -2.44
N ALA A 121 62.10 -22.89 -1.74
CA ALA A 121 60.77 -23.40 -1.39
C ALA A 121 60.03 -22.43 -0.45
N GLY A 122 60.74 -21.77 0.46
CA GLY A 122 60.23 -20.71 1.32
C GLY A 122 59.72 -19.51 0.53
N GLU A 123 60.53 -18.99 -0.40
CA GLU A 123 60.16 -17.90 -1.31
C GLU A 123 58.90 -18.24 -2.12
N VAL A 124 58.86 -19.41 -2.77
CA VAL A 124 57.71 -19.85 -3.57
C VAL A 124 56.43 -19.96 -2.73
N ARG A 125 56.54 -20.42 -1.48
CA ARG A 125 55.42 -20.50 -0.54
C ARG A 125 54.95 -19.11 -0.12
N ALA A 126 55.85 -18.21 0.26
CA ALA A 126 55.52 -16.85 0.67
C ALA A 126 54.81 -16.09 -0.47
N ASP A 127 55.34 -16.20 -1.68
CA ASP A 127 54.75 -15.66 -2.90
C ASP A 127 53.35 -16.20 -3.17
N ALA A 128 53.15 -17.52 -2.99
CA ALA A 128 51.85 -18.15 -3.18
C ALA A 128 50.84 -17.67 -2.13
N GLU A 129 51.25 -17.56 -0.87
CA GLU A 129 50.43 -17.02 0.21
C GLU A 129 50.03 -15.56 -0.05
N GLU A 130 50.95 -14.71 -0.50
CA GLU A 130 50.65 -13.32 -0.83
C GLU A 130 49.64 -13.22 -1.98
N ARG A 131 49.82 -14.03 -3.05
CA ARG A 131 48.85 -14.10 -4.15
C ARG A 131 47.46 -14.54 -3.68
N VAL A 132 47.40 -15.54 -2.81
CA VAL A 132 46.12 -15.99 -2.22
C VAL A 132 45.49 -14.89 -1.38
N ARG A 133 46.25 -14.24 -0.49
CA ARG A 133 45.76 -13.12 0.34
C ARG A 133 45.22 -11.99 -0.51
N THR A 134 45.96 -11.55 -1.52
CA THR A 134 45.55 -10.51 -2.46
C THR A 134 44.27 -10.90 -3.21
N ARG A 135 44.19 -12.14 -3.71
CA ARG A 135 42.99 -12.61 -4.42
C ARG A 135 41.77 -12.69 -3.51
N MET A 136 41.94 -13.11 -2.26
CA MET A 136 40.88 -13.16 -1.26
C MET A 136 40.38 -11.76 -0.88
N LEU A 137 41.29 -10.80 -0.69
CA LEU A 137 40.93 -9.40 -0.44
C LEU A 137 40.14 -8.80 -1.61
N ALA A 138 40.61 -9.02 -2.84
CA ALA A 138 39.89 -8.59 -4.04
C ALA A 138 38.50 -9.24 -4.15
N ALA A 139 38.38 -10.54 -3.89
CA ALA A 139 37.09 -11.24 -3.91
C ALA A 139 36.13 -10.72 -2.83
N ARG A 140 36.63 -10.38 -1.65
CA ARG A 140 35.83 -9.78 -0.57
C ARG A 140 35.35 -8.38 -0.95
N ALA A 141 36.22 -7.54 -1.50
CA ALA A 141 35.86 -6.21 -1.98
C ALA A 141 34.76 -6.28 -3.06
N GLU A 142 34.93 -7.16 -4.05
CA GLU A 142 33.94 -7.39 -5.10
C GLU A 142 32.60 -7.87 -4.54
N ALA A 143 32.60 -8.78 -3.56
CA ALA A 143 31.40 -9.24 -2.88
C ALA A 143 30.70 -8.12 -2.08
N ASP A 144 31.47 -7.27 -1.40
CA ASP A 144 30.95 -6.12 -0.68
C ASP A 144 30.34 -5.08 -1.62
N ASP A 145 31.01 -4.79 -2.74
CA ASP A 145 30.49 -3.89 -3.78
C ASP A 145 29.17 -4.41 -4.35
N MET A 146 29.09 -5.69 -4.73
CA MET A 146 27.85 -6.32 -5.19
C MET A 146 26.73 -6.18 -4.16
N ARG A 147 27.02 -6.43 -2.88
CA ARG A 147 26.05 -6.29 -1.80
C ARG A 147 25.58 -4.85 -1.61
N ILE A 148 26.49 -3.87 -1.72
CA ILE A 148 26.16 -2.45 -1.61
C ILE A 148 25.28 -2.01 -2.79
N GLN A 149 25.62 -2.42 -4.02
CA GLN A 149 24.82 -2.10 -5.20
C GLN A 149 23.42 -2.69 -5.12
N ALA A 150 23.29 -3.98 -4.81
CA ALA A 150 21.99 -4.62 -4.66
C ALA A 150 21.11 -3.93 -3.60
N ARG A 151 21.70 -3.47 -2.48
CA ARG A 151 20.96 -2.70 -1.46
C ARG A 151 20.53 -1.32 -1.95
N ARG A 152 21.33 -0.65 -2.78
CA ARG A 152 20.97 0.64 -3.38
C ARG A 152 19.83 0.48 -4.37
N GLU A 153 19.93 -0.47 -5.29
CA GLU A 153 18.89 -0.79 -6.27
C GLU A 153 17.56 -1.13 -5.59
N VAL A 154 17.58 -1.98 -4.56
CA VAL A 154 16.36 -2.30 -3.78
C VAL A 154 15.79 -1.07 -3.09
N LYS A 155 16.64 -0.18 -2.54
CA LYS A 155 16.19 1.05 -1.89
C LYS A 155 15.57 2.02 -2.90
N GLU A 156 16.19 2.18 -4.06
CA GLU A 156 15.74 3.04 -5.15
C GLU A 156 14.42 2.53 -5.71
N GLY A 157 14.33 1.25 -6.09
CA GLY A 157 13.10 0.63 -6.57
C GLY A 157 11.96 0.70 -5.56
N ARG A 158 12.24 0.53 -4.25
CA ARG A 158 11.24 0.76 -3.20
C ARG A 158 10.81 2.22 -3.13
N GLY A 159 11.74 3.16 -3.30
CA GLY A 159 11.46 4.59 -3.34
C GLY A 159 10.52 4.97 -4.48
N GLU A 160 10.81 4.47 -5.69
CA GLU A 160 9.99 4.65 -6.89
C GLU A 160 8.60 4.06 -6.72
N ALA A 161 8.49 2.80 -6.27
CA ALA A 161 7.21 2.15 -6.05
C ALA A 161 6.33 2.90 -5.03
N LEU A 162 6.93 3.39 -3.94
CA LEU A 162 6.21 4.20 -2.95
C LEU A 162 5.84 5.58 -3.47
N ALA A 163 6.66 6.19 -4.34
CA ALA A 163 6.32 7.46 -4.98
C ALA A 163 5.11 7.29 -5.92
N ALA A 164 5.12 6.26 -6.77
CA ALA A 164 3.99 5.93 -7.64
C ALA A 164 2.71 5.66 -6.84
N LEU A 165 2.80 4.93 -5.73
CA LEU A 165 1.64 4.70 -4.86
C LEU A 165 1.09 6.00 -4.24
N ARG A 166 1.97 6.92 -3.80
CA ARG A 166 1.55 8.22 -3.27
C ARG A 166 0.87 9.06 -4.34
N GLU A 167 1.41 9.08 -5.55
CA GLU A 167 0.82 9.79 -6.68
C GLU A 167 -0.58 9.26 -7.03
N VAL A 168 -0.73 7.93 -7.11
CA VAL A 168 -2.05 7.32 -7.35
C VAL A 168 -3.04 7.67 -6.24
N ARG A 169 -2.63 7.62 -4.97
CA ARG A 169 -3.49 8.02 -3.84
C ARG A 169 -3.94 9.47 -3.96
N GLN A 170 -3.01 10.40 -4.23
CA GLN A 170 -3.33 11.82 -4.39
C GLN A 170 -4.29 12.08 -5.55
N ARG A 171 -4.08 11.41 -6.69
CA ARG A 171 -5.00 11.49 -7.84
C ARG A 171 -6.39 10.97 -7.48
N THR A 172 -6.47 9.83 -6.80
CA THR A 172 -7.76 9.27 -6.34
C THR A 172 -8.46 10.18 -5.34
N GLU A 173 -7.75 10.77 -4.39
CA GLU A 173 -8.32 11.75 -3.45
C GLU A 173 -8.88 12.98 -4.17
N THR A 174 -8.16 13.46 -5.20
CA THR A 174 -8.61 14.58 -6.02
C THR A 174 -9.88 14.23 -6.80
N LEU A 175 -9.89 13.06 -7.46
CA LEU A 175 -11.07 12.56 -8.19
C LEU A 175 -12.29 12.35 -7.28
N LEU A 176 -12.09 11.83 -6.07
CA LEU A 176 -13.16 11.69 -5.09
C LEU A 176 -13.71 13.05 -4.65
N ALA A 177 -12.83 14.02 -4.37
CA ALA A 177 -13.26 15.37 -4.01
C ALA A 177 -14.00 16.09 -5.15
N GLU A 178 -13.58 15.90 -6.40
CA GLU A 178 -14.30 16.39 -7.58
C GLU A 178 -15.68 15.72 -7.70
N GLN A 179 -15.76 14.40 -7.52
CA GLN A 179 -17.02 13.67 -7.55
C GLN A 179 -17.98 14.13 -6.45
N GLU A 180 -17.49 14.33 -5.22
CA GLU A 180 -18.29 14.85 -4.10
C GLU A 180 -18.84 16.24 -4.41
N ARG A 181 -18.04 17.13 -5.01
CA ARG A 181 -18.49 18.45 -5.45
C ARG A 181 -19.57 18.35 -6.53
N GLU A 182 -19.39 17.52 -7.55
CA GLU A 182 -20.39 17.32 -8.60
C GLU A 182 -21.72 16.76 -8.06
N HIS A 183 -21.66 15.85 -7.07
CA HIS A 183 -22.87 15.36 -6.41
C HIS A 183 -23.55 16.45 -5.58
N ALA A 184 -22.79 17.24 -4.81
CA ALA A 184 -23.32 18.35 -4.03
C ALA A 184 -23.97 19.42 -4.92
N GLU A 185 -23.33 19.81 -6.02
CA GLU A 185 -23.88 20.77 -6.99
C GLU A 185 -25.18 20.26 -7.62
N ARG A 186 -25.25 18.96 -7.95
CA ARG A 186 -26.49 18.34 -8.45
C ARG A 186 -27.58 18.32 -7.38
N GLN A 187 -27.26 17.99 -6.14
CA GLN A 187 -28.20 18.01 -5.02
C GLN A 187 -28.75 19.42 -4.79
N GLU A 188 -27.88 20.43 -4.70
CA GLU A 188 -28.30 21.84 -4.58
C GLU A 188 -29.16 22.29 -5.77
N GLY A 189 -28.84 21.81 -6.98
CA GLY A 189 -29.63 22.07 -8.18
C GLY A 189 -31.05 21.50 -8.10
N GLU A 190 -31.17 20.24 -7.69
CA GLU A 190 -32.46 19.57 -7.49
C GLU A 190 -33.25 20.21 -6.34
N GLU A 191 -32.61 20.54 -5.22
CA GLU A 191 -33.24 21.24 -4.10
C GLU A 191 -33.79 22.61 -4.52
N ARG A 192 -33.01 23.38 -5.29
CA ARG A 192 -33.47 24.65 -5.86
C ARG A 192 -34.65 24.46 -6.82
N ALA A 193 -34.63 23.41 -7.65
CA ALA A 193 -35.72 23.11 -8.56
C ALA A 193 -37.01 22.70 -7.81
N VAL A 194 -36.89 21.89 -6.74
CA VAL A 194 -38.00 21.52 -5.87
C VAL A 194 -38.55 22.74 -5.14
N ALA A 195 -37.70 23.57 -4.56
CA ALA A 195 -38.11 24.80 -3.88
C ALA A 195 -38.83 25.78 -4.83
N ALA A 196 -38.32 25.94 -6.07
CA ALA A 196 -38.97 26.76 -7.09
C ALA A 196 -40.34 26.22 -7.49
N ARG A 197 -40.49 24.90 -7.64
CA ARG A 197 -41.79 24.25 -7.92
C ARG A 197 -42.77 24.41 -6.76
N ALA A 198 -42.31 24.25 -5.52
CA ALA A 198 -43.12 24.46 -4.32
C ALA A 198 -43.62 25.91 -4.25
N ALA A 199 -42.73 26.89 -4.41
CA ALA A 199 -43.10 28.30 -4.44
C ALA A 199 -44.09 28.64 -5.56
N ALA A 200 -43.94 28.02 -6.74
CA ALA A 200 -44.89 28.20 -7.84
C ALA A 200 -46.27 27.59 -7.54
N LEU A 201 -46.32 26.44 -6.87
CA LEU A 201 -47.57 25.83 -6.41
C LEU A 201 -48.24 26.68 -5.34
N ASP A 202 -47.49 27.15 -4.34
CA ASP A 202 -47.98 28.03 -3.28
C ASP A 202 -48.55 29.34 -3.86
N ALA A 203 -47.86 29.93 -4.84
CA ALA A 203 -48.35 31.12 -5.55
C ALA A 203 -49.66 30.84 -6.31
N ALA A 204 -49.74 29.72 -7.05
CA ALA A 204 -50.95 29.34 -7.77
C ALA A 204 -52.11 29.00 -6.82
N GLU A 205 -51.83 28.41 -5.65
CA GLU A 205 -52.83 28.18 -4.61
C GLU A 205 -53.33 29.50 -4.02
N ALA A 206 -52.43 30.42 -3.67
CA ALA A 206 -52.79 31.75 -3.17
C ALA A 206 -53.65 32.54 -4.18
N GLU A 207 -53.33 32.48 -5.47
CA GLU A 207 -54.16 33.08 -6.53
C GLU A 207 -55.56 32.47 -6.60
N ARG A 208 -55.68 31.13 -6.52
CA ARG A 208 -56.98 30.45 -6.52
C ARG A 208 -57.79 30.78 -5.27
N VAL A 209 -57.17 30.79 -4.10
CA VAL A 209 -57.81 31.15 -2.82
C VAL A 209 -58.30 32.59 -2.89
N ALA A 210 -57.46 33.54 -3.31
CA ALA A 210 -57.85 34.94 -3.49
C ALA A 210 -59.02 35.09 -4.48
N GLY A 211 -59.00 34.32 -5.58
CA GLY A 211 -60.12 34.27 -6.54
C GLY A 211 -61.42 33.76 -5.92
N VAL A 212 -61.38 32.66 -5.16
CA VAL A 212 -62.54 32.10 -4.46
C VAL A 212 -63.06 33.06 -3.39
N GLU A 213 -62.17 33.69 -2.61
CA GLU A 213 -62.54 34.68 -1.60
C GLU A 213 -63.18 35.92 -2.22
N ALA A 214 -62.69 36.39 -3.36
CA ALA A 214 -63.29 37.49 -4.10
C ALA A 214 -64.71 37.14 -4.59
N VAL A 215 -64.90 35.96 -5.19
CA VAL A 215 -66.22 35.47 -5.62
C VAL A 215 -67.16 35.30 -4.42
N LEU A 216 -66.67 34.76 -3.29
CA LEU A 216 -67.45 34.61 -2.07
C LEU A 216 -67.86 35.98 -1.49
N SER A 217 -66.94 36.95 -1.50
CA SER A 217 -67.20 38.32 -1.05
C SER A 217 -68.29 38.98 -1.91
N GLN A 218 -68.18 38.87 -3.24
CA GLN A 218 -69.20 39.33 -4.17
C GLN A 218 -70.56 38.64 -3.93
N ALA A 219 -70.57 37.32 -3.74
CA ALA A 219 -71.79 36.57 -3.46
C ALA A 219 -72.43 37.00 -2.12
N LYS A 220 -71.64 37.25 -1.08
CA LYS A 220 -72.13 37.78 0.22
C LYS A 220 -72.71 39.18 0.08
N GLN A 221 -72.07 40.06 -0.70
CA GLN A 221 -72.59 41.40 -0.98
C GLN A 221 -73.93 41.33 -1.73
N ALA A 222 -73.99 40.57 -2.82
CA ALA A 222 -75.22 40.38 -3.58
C ALA A 222 -76.34 39.75 -2.74
N PHE A 223 -76.00 38.80 -1.87
CA PHE A 223 -76.96 38.24 -0.91
C PHE A 223 -77.46 39.28 0.09
N GLY A 224 -76.58 40.12 0.64
CA GLY A 224 -76.95 41.21 1.55
C GLY A 224 -77.87 42.24 0.87
N GLU A 225 -77.53 42.66 -0.35
CA GLU A 225 -78.37 43.56 -1.16
C GLU A 225 -79.75 42.93 -1.43
N ALA A 226 -79.80 41.64 -1.78
CA ALA A 226 -81.04 40.92 -1.98
C ALA A 226 -81.88 40.84 -0.70
N GLU A 227 -81.26 40.56 0.46
CA GLU A 227 -81.95 40.52 1.75
C GLU A 227 -82.50 41.89 2.16
N GLU A 228 -81.73 42.95 1.95
CA GLU A 228 -82.18 44.33 2.19
C GLU A 228 -83.35 44.72 1.29
N SER A 229 -83.29 44.37 0.00
CA SER A 229 -84.39 44.58 -0.95
C SER A 229 -85.64 43.81 -0.52
N ALA A 230 -85.50 42.56 -0.07
CA ALA A 230 -86.62 41.74 0.40
C ALA A 230 -87.23 42.31 1.68
N ARG A 231 -86.40 42.79 2.63
CA ARG A 231 -86.87 43.49 3.83
C ARG A 231 -87.59 44.79 3.47
N GLN A 232 -87.09 45.55 2.49
CA GLN A 232 -87.74 46.77 2.02
C GLN A 232 -89.10 46.47 1.40
N ILE A 233 -89.19 45.50 0.49
CA ILE A 233 -90.46 45.04 -0.09
C ILE A 233 -91.43 44.58 1.01
N GLN A 234 -90.94 43.85 2.02
CA GLN A 234 -91.77 43.43 3.15
C GLN A 234 -92.26 44.61 3.99
N ARG A 235 -91.41 45.60 4.27
CA ARG A 235 -91.80 46.84 4.97
C ARG A 235 -92.85 47.61 4.18
N ASP A 236 -92.63 47.78 2.88
CA ASP A 236 -93.55 48.47 1.97
C ASP A 236 -94.89 47.74 1.89
N ALA A 237 -94.87 46.40 1.79
CA ALA A 237 -96.07 45.58 1.84
C ALA A 237 -96.82 45.72 3.17
N ARG A 238 -96.12 45.76 4.31
CA ARG A 238 -96.71 45.98 5.64
C ARG A 238 -97.28 47.39 5.79
N ALA A 239 -96.56 48.41 5.31
CA ALA A 239 -97.04 49.79 5.32
C ALA A 239 -98.33 49.91 4.49
N ARG A 240 -98.33 49.32 3.29
CA ARG A 240 -99.50 49.31 2.40
C ARG A 240 -100.67 48.52 2.98
N ALA A 241 -100.40 47.40 3.66
CA ALA A 241 -101.43 46.67 4.42
C ALA A 241 -101.99 47.52 5.57
N ALA A 242 -101.15 48.25 6.30
CA ALA A 242 -101.58 49.15 7.37
C ALA A 242 -102.42 50.33 6.84
N GLU A 243 -102.04 50.92 5.70
CA GLU A 243 -102.82 51.93 4.98
C GLU A 243 -104.20 51.40 4.60
N ILE A 244 -104.28 50.21 3.99
CA ILE A 244 -105.56 49.58 3.63
C ILE A 244 -106.44 49.36 4.86
N ILE A 245 -105.87 48.91 5.98
CA ILE A 245 -106.61 48.73 7.24
C ILE A 245 -107.07 50.08 7.82
N ALA A 246 -106.25 51.11 7.76
CA ALA A 246 -106.61 52.45 8.22
C ALA A 246 -107.74 53.05 7.36
N ASP A 247 -107.67 52.93 6.04
CA ASP A 247 -108.74 53.31 5.11
C ASP A 247 -110.03 52.52 5.36
N ALA A 248 -109.92 51.22 5.64
CA ALA A 248 -111.07 50.39 6.01
C ALA A 248 -111.72 50.86 7.31
N ARG A 249 -110.92 51.22 8.33
CA ARG A 249 -111.42 51.81 9.60
C ARG A 249 -112.03 53.19 9.41
N LEU A 250 -111.45 54.04 8.58
CA LEU A 250 -112.03 55.34 8.22
C LEU A 250 -113.38 55.19 7.51
N ARG A 251 -113.51 54.18 6.63
CA ARG A 251 -114.79 53.82 6.02
C ARG A 251 -115.77 53.28 7.05
N GLU A 252 -115.33 52.41 7.95
CA GLU A 252 -116.13 51.90 9.07
C GLU A 252 -116.66 53.05 9.95
N GLU A 253 -115.79 53.95 10.41
CA GLU A 253 -116.15 55.12 11.22
C GLU A 253 -117.10 56.06 10.47
N ARG A 254 -116.90 56.25 9.15
CA ARG A 254 -117.81 57.05 8.33
C ARG A 254 -119.19 56.41 8.25
N ILE A 255 -119.25 55.10 8.00
CA ILE A 255 -120.51 54.34 7.99
C ILE A 255 -121.17 54.40 9.37
N ALA A 256 -120.41 54.25 10.46
CA ALA A 256 -120.91 54.34 11.83
C ALA A 256 -121.53 55.72 12.14
N ARG A 257 -120.86 56.81 11.77
CA ARG A 257 -121.38 58.18 11.91
C ARG A 257 -122.61 58.43 11.02
N GLU A 258 -122.64 57.85 9.83
CA GLU A 258 -123.78 57.93 8.91
C GLU A 258 -124.97 57.16 9.47
N THR A 259 -124.75 55.97 10.05
CA THR A 259 -125.78 55.20 10.76
C THR A 259 -126.27 55.91 12.03
N GLU A 260 -125.38 56.54 12.81
CA GLU A 260 -125.79 57.37 13.96
C GLU A 260 -126.61 58.58 13.52
N ARG A 261 -126.27 59.22 12.39
CA ARG A 261 -127.04 60.35 11.85
C ARG A 261 -128.44 59.91 11.41
N VAL A 262 -128.54 58.79 10.71
CA VAL A 262 -129.82 58.19 10.29
C VAL A 262 -130.66 57.79 11.51
N LEU A 263 -130.06 57.22 12.55
CA LEU A 263 -130.76 56.91 13.80
C LEU A 263 -131.26 58.18 14.52
N ARG A 264 -130.50 59.28 14.48
CA ARG A 264 -130.92 60.58 15.03
C ARG A 264 -132.07 61.20 14.25
N GLU A 265 -131.98 61.20 12.92
CA GLU A 265 -133.05 61.69 12.01
C GLU A 265 -134.34 60.86 12.20
N HIS A 266 -134.24 59.54 12.44
CA HIS A 266 -135.38 58.70 12.78
C HIS A 266 -135.93 58.93 14.19
N GLY A 267 -135.09 59.29 15.16
CA GLY A 267 -135.52 59.71 16.51
C GLY A 267 -136.31 61.02 16.48
N GLU A 268 -135.85 62.01 15.71
CA GLU A 268 -136.53 63.29 15.53
C GLU A 268 -137.89 63.14 14.80
N GLN A 269 -138.00 62.17 13.87
CA GLN A 269 -139.28 61.82 13.23
C GLN A 269 -140.26 61.14 14.20
N TRP A 270 -139.77 60.31 15.13
CA TRP A 270 -140.60 59.68 16.16
C TRP A 270 -141.15 60.71 17.16
N ASP A 271 -140.33 61.65 17.59
CA ASP A 271 -140.76 62.74 18.48
C ASP A 271 -141.82 63.64 17.83
N CYS A 272 -141.72 63.88 16.51
CA CYS A 272 -142.69 64.65 15.75
C CYS A 272 -144.05 63.93 15.60
N VAL A 273 -144.04 62.60 15.43
CA VAL A 273 -145.26 61.76 15.39
C VAL A 273 -145.90 61.66 16.78
N GLN A 274 -145.09 61.60 17.84
CA GLN A 274 -145.59 61.56 19.23
C GLN A 274 -146.25 62.88 19.63
N ALA A 275 -145.69 64.03 19.21
CA ALA A 275 -146.29 65.35 19.41
C ALA A 275 -147.64 65.54 18.67
N GLN A 276 -147.81 64.93 17.48
CA GLN A 276 -149.10 64.92 16.78
C GLN A 276 -150.14 64.03 17.47
N MET A 277 -149.72 62.90 18.06
CA MET A 277 -150.61 62.04 18.84
C MET A 277 -151.05 62.70 20.15
N ASP A 278 -150.21 63.49 20.81
CA ASP A 278 -150.58 64.26 22.01
C ASP A 278 -151.53 65.42 21.69
N HIS A 279 -151.41 66.04 20.51
CA HIS A 279 -152.32 67.09 20.06
C HIS A 279 -153.72 66.53 19.73
N VAL A 280 -153.81 65.36 19.11
CA VAL A 280 -155.08 64.66 18.86
C VAL A 280 -155.73 64.17 20.17
N ARG A 281 -154.91 63.71 21.13
CA ARG A 281 -155.39 63.25 22.45
C ARG A 281 -155.96 64.41 23.29
N ASN A 282 -155.37 65.60 23.23
CA ASN A 282 -155.90 66.79 23.91
C ASN A 282 -157.11 67.44 23.21
N SER A 283 -157.20 67.38 21.87
CA SER A 283 -158.36 67.93 21.14
C SER A 283 -159.62 67.04 21.22
N LEU A 284 -159.48 65.73 21.45
CA LEU A 284 -160.62 64.83 21.71
C LEU A 284 -161.06 64.82 23.19
N ALA A 285 -160.18 65.16 24.14
CA ALA A 285 -160.53 65.27 25.56
C ALA A 285 -161.43 66.49 25.88
N MET A 286 -161.42 67.53 25.06
CA MET A 286 -162.21 68.76 25.29
C MET A 286 -163.62 68.75 24.67
N LEU A 287 -164.02 67.71 23.92
CA LEU A 287 -165.36 67.62 23.29
C LEU A 287 -166.24 66.47 23.79
N THR A 288 -165.74 65.59 24.66
CA THR A 288 -166.55 64.54 25.30
C THR A 288 -166.02 64.23 26.69
N GLY A 289 -166.69 64.74 27.73
CA GLY A 289 -166.29 64.54 29.13
C GLY A 289 -166.40 63.09 29.59
N ARG A 290 -165.29 62.54 30.11
CA ARG A 290 -165.24 61.51 31.17
C ARG A 290 -163.83 61.45 31.78
N ALA A 291 -163.77 61.26 33.09
CA ALA A 291 -162.58 61.25 33.94
C ALA A 291 -161.76 59.95 33.89
N VAL A 292 -160.53 60.01 34.44
CA VAL A 292 -159.67 59.03 35.19
C VAL A 292 -158.20 59.46 34.95
N ALA A 293 -157.38 59.92 35.90
CA ALA A 293 -156.85 59.37 37.16
C ALA A 293 -155.83 58.21 36.96
N GLU A 294 -154.59 58.47 37.41
CA GLU A 294 -153.31 57.74 37.26
C GLU A 294 -152.56 57.91 35.91
#